data_AF-A0A6M1YKE7-F1
#
_entry.id   AF-A0A6M1YKE7-F1
#
_cell.length_a   1.000
_cell.length_b   1.000
_cell.length_c   1.000
_cell.angle_alpha   90.00
_cell.angle_beta   90.00
_cell.angle_gamma   90.00
#
_symmetry.space_group_name_H-M   'P 1'
#
loop_
_entity.id
_entity.type
_entity.pdbx_description
1 polymer ?
#
loop_
_entity_poly.entity_id
_entity_poly.type
_entity_poly.pdbx_seq_one_letter_code
_entity_poly.pdbx_strand_id
1 'polypeptide(L)'
;MIQEKLLNKIFTYFILLLVVLSALIFFIFARPAKLVSASYIKRGEKKEVSLDIVSKALFLEPFKFDVSMNSIKDEIEVQVVEKRPDSKSKEEKLEIKFKKSLKILKVIEDEKFFVAVDKNGSFEFSDIKTPLVVFLKAIDKKNVKVVVETDLADFMKDSQNKTNFFVLKATDFVNTKDIDTRDDLKLLASSKWFSKDELQKIYKTKNGLEPKERLEIDGKIVHLNSDDVLIYKDGIWQKPISLENTQSYTIAKIKSIDSKILEIEAWDKNSNKYVFALPCVVKQGFSIRADQFVTAIRKRTIT
;
A
#
# COMPACT_ATOMS: atom_id res chain seq x y z
N MET A 1 30.71 -55.51 8.88
CA MET A 1 31.51 -54.98 7.74
C MET A 1 31.00 -55.38 6.34
N ILE A 2 30.28 -56.49 6.14
CA ILE A 2 29.78 -56.90 4.80
C ILE A 2 28.50 -56.15 4.37
N GLN A 3 27.64 -55.79 5.32
CA GLN A 3 26.36 -55.10 5.04
C GLN A 3 26.52 -53.64 4.56
N GLU A 4 27.45 -52.86 5.09
CA GLU A 4 27.66 -51.46 4.65
C GLU A 4 28.18 -51.37 3.22
N LYS A 5 29.06 -52.29 2.79
CA LYS A 5 29.55 -52.35 1.41
C LYS A 5 28.44 -52.72 0.42
N LEU A 6 27.48 -53.55 0.85
CA LEU A 6 26.32 -53.91 0.03
C LEU A 6 25.36 -52.72 -0.09
N LEU A 7 25.11 -52.01 1.02
CA LEU A 7 24.23 -50.85 1.06
C LEU A 7 24.78 -49.69 0.22
N ASN A 8 26.08 -49.41 0.29
CA ASN A 8 26.73 -48.41 -0.57
C ASN A 8 26.66 -48.78 -2.05
N LYS A 9 26.80 -50.07 -2.41
CA LYS A 9 26.61 -50.50 -3.81
C LYS A 9 25.18 -50.25 -4.28
N ILE A 10 24.18 -50.64 -3.48
CA ILE A 10 22.76 -50.42 -3.81
C ILE A 10 22.47 -48.93 -3.97
N PHE A 11 22.99 -48.08 -3.08
CA PHE A 11 22.81 -46.64 -3.14
C PHE A 11 23.46 -46.02 -4.39
N THR A 12 24.67 -46.46 -4.75
CA THR A 12 25.34 -46.04 -5.99
C THR A 12 24.55 -46.45 -7.23
N TYR A 13 24.01 -47.68 -7.27
CA TYR A 13 23.15 -48.11 -8.39
C TYR A 13 21.84 -47.32 -8.46
N PHE A 14 21.27 -46.94 -7.31
CA PHE A 14 20.06 -46.12 -7.26
C PHE A 14 20.30 -44.71 -7.80
N ILE A 15 21.41 -44.07 -7.43
CA ILE A 15 21.80 -42.77 -7.98
C ILE A 15 22.06 -42.87 -9.49
N LEU A 16 22.76 -43.91 -9.94
CA LEU A 16 23.03 -44.13 -11.36
C LEU A 16 21.72 -44.31 -12.15
N LEU A 17 20.77 -45.07 -11.62
CA LEU A 17 19.44 -45.25 -12.20
C LEU A 17 18.69 -43.92 -12.33
N LEU A 18 18.74 -43.07 -11.30
CA LEU A 18 18.11 -41.75 -11.29
C LEU A 18 18.71 -40.81 -12.36
N VAL A 19 20.03 -40.82 -12.53
CA VAL A 19 20.72 -40.03 -13.57
C VAL A 19 20.38 -40.54 -14.96
N VAL A 20 20.29 -41.85 -15.15
CA VAL A 20 19.87 -42.44 -16.45
C VAL A 20 18.42 -42.09 -16.74
N LEU A 21 17.52 -42.18 -15.75
CA LEU A 21 16.11 -41.82 -15.94
C LEU A 21 15.94 -40.34 -16.28
N SER A 22 16.67 -39.44 -15.61
CA SER A 22 16.59 -38.01 -15.87
C SER A 22 17.12 -37.65 -17.27
N ALA A 23 18.19 -38.30 -17.72
CA ALA A 23 18.71 -38.16 -19.08
C ALA A 23 17.71 -38.68 -20.13
N LEU A 24 17.01 -39.79 -19.85
CA LEU A 24 16.00 -40.35 -20.75
C LEU A 24 14.76 -39.45 -20.85
N ILE A 25 14.31 -38.89 -19.73
CA ILE A 25 13.23 -37.89 -19.69
C ILE A 25 13.65 -36.65 -20.48
N PHE A 26 14.86 -36.13 -20.26
CA PHE A 26 15.38 -35.01 -21.04
C PHE A 26 15.40 -35.33 -22.53
N PHE A 27 15.82 -36.52 -22.95
CA PHE A 27 15.85 -36.89 -24.38
C PHE A 27 14.45 -37.04 -25.01
N ILE A 28 13.46 -37.48 -24.23
CA ILE A 28 12.07 -37.58 -24.69
C ILE A 28 11.45 -36.19 -24.84
N PHE A 29 11.67 -35.29 -23.88
CA PHE A 29 11.08 -33.94 -23.88
C PHE A 29 11.88 -32.90 -24.68
N ALA A 30 13.17 -33.14 -24.94
CA ALA A 30 14.02 -32.28 -25.75
C ALA A 30 13.98 -32.61 -27.25
N ARG A 31 13.16 -33.59 -27.69
CA ARG A 31 12.94 -33.77 -29.13
C ARG A 31 12.22 -32.53 -29.68
N PRO A 32 12.83 -31.78 -30.62
CA PRO A 32 12.11 -30.71 -31.29
C PRO A 32 10.92 -31.34 -32.01
N ALA A 33 9.72 -30.81 -31.75
CA ALA A 33 8.55 -31.12 -32.55
C ALA A 33 8.95 -30.92 -34.02
N LYS A 34 8.89 -32.00 -34.81
CA LYS A 34 9.14 -31.96 -36.25
C LYS A 34 8.23 -30.87 -36.83
N LEU A 35 8.80 -29.73 -37.20
CA LEU A 35 8.18 -28.85 -38.19
C LEU A 35 7.99 -29.70 -39.43
N VAL A 36 6.74 -30.08 -39.69
CA VAL A 36 6.33 -30.65 -40.96
C VAL A 36 6.67 -29.61 -42.02
N SER A 37 7.75 -29.84 -42.74
CA SER A 37 8.04 -29.13 -43.98
C SER A 37 6.91 -29.47 -44.95
N ALA A 38 5.96 -28.55 -45.10
CA ALA A 38 5.02 -28.59 -46.20
C ALA A 38 5.82 -28.44 -47.50
N SER A 39 5.90 -29.54 -48.24
CA SER A 39 6.46 -29.59 -49.58
C SER A 39 5.62 -28.73 -50.53
N TYR A 40 6.27 -27.84 -51.27
CA TYR A 40 5.66 -27.16 -52.40
C TYR A 40 5.48 -28.16 -53.54
N ILE A 41 4.24 -28.57 -53.78
CA ILE A 41 3.84 -29.23 -55.02
C ILE A 41 3.50 -28.15 -56.04
N LYS A 42 4.14 -28.24 -57.21
CA LYS A 42 3.93 -27.38 -58.39
C LYS A 42 2.45 -27.32 -58.79
N ARG A 43 2.01 -26.11 -59.12
CA ARG A 43 0.78 -25.80 -59.88
C ARG A 43 0.70 -26.67 -61.15
N GLY A 44 -0.39 -27.42 -61.26
CA GLY A 44 -0.98 -27.93 -62.49
C GLY A 44 -2.47 -27.58 -62.48
N GLU A 45 -3.05 -27.40 -63.66
CA GLU A 45 -4.19 -26.54 -63.96
C GLU A 45 -5.59 -27.04 -63.51
N LYS A 46 -6.48 -26.04 -63.36
CA LYS A 46 -7.94 -26.01 -63.57
C LYS A 46 -8.83 -27.19 -63.11
N LYS A 47 -9.74 -26.85 -62.19
CA LYS A 47 -11.20 -26.92 -62.44
C LYS A 47 -11.95 -26.00 -61.47
N GLU A 48 -12.77 -25.11 -62.02
CA GLU A 48 -13.78 -24.36 -61.28
C GLU A 48 -14.78 -25.35 -60.67
N VAL A 49 -14.95 -25.28 -59.35
CA VAL A 49 -16.21 -25.60 -58.69
C VAL A 49 -16.48 -24.44 -57.75
N SER A 50 -17.49 -23.65 -58.08
CA SER A 50 -18.06 -22.62 -57.24
C SER A 50 -18.57 -23.24 -55.94
N LEU A 51 -17.88 -22.95 -54.85
CA LEU A 51 -18.44 -22.96 -53.50
C LEU A 51 -18.19 -21.56 -52.93
N ASP A 52 -18.98 -20.64 -53.46
CA ASP A 52 -19.45 -19.51 -52.69
C ASP A 52 -20.14 -20.07 -51.44
N ILE A 53 -20.02 -19.38 -50.30
CA ILE A 53 -20.48 -19.75 -48.94
C ILE A 53 -19.35 -20.28 -48.03
N VAL A 54 -18.94 -19.38 -47.12
CA VAL A 54 -18.03 -19.53 -45.95
C VAL A 54 -16.52 -19.39 -46.18
N SER A 55 -16.11 -18.32 -46.86
CA SER A 55 -14.82 -17.66 -46.58
C SER A 55 -15.02 -16.22 -46.11
N LYS A 56 -15.95 -16.01 -45.17
CA LYS A 56 -15.72 -14.98 -44.16
C LYS A 56 -14.54 -15.49 -43.32
N ALA A 57 -13.34 -15.29 -43.86
CA ALA A 57 -12.18 -15.11 -43.02
C ALA A 57 -12.60 -14.05 -42.00
N LEU A 58 -12.86 -14.49 -40.77
CA LEU A 58 -12.72 -13.64 -39.59
C LEU A 58 -11.26 -13.21 -39.62
N PHE A 59 -10.96 -12.20 -40.43
CA PHE A 59 -9.87 -11.29 -40.17
C PHE A 59 -10.24 -10.69 -38.81
N LEU A 60 -9.85 -11.39 -37.75
CA LEU A 60 -9.51 -10.73 -36.51
C LEU A 60 -8.51 -9.67 -36.94
N GLU A 61 -8.96 -8.41 -37.00
CA GLU A 61 -8.04 -7.31 -37.21
C GLU A 61 -6.86 -7.54 -36.26
N PRO A 62 -5.61 -7.52 -36.76
CA PRO A 62 -4.46 -7.65 -35.87
C PRO A 62 -4.65 -6.62 -34.77
N PHE A 63 -4.74 -7.10 -33.53
CA PHE A 63 -4.96 -6.26 -32.36
C PHE A 63 -3.87 -5.18 -32.36
N LYS A 64 -4.22 -3.98 -32.82
CA LYS A 64 -3.35 -2.83 -32.73
C LYS A 64 -3.45 -2.35 -31.30
N PHE A 65 -2.44 -2.69 -30.51
CA PHE A 65 -2.26 -2.08 -29.21
C PHE A 65 -1.79 -0.63 -29.41
N ASP A 66 -2.73 0.24 -29.81
CA ASP A 66 -2.52 1.68 -30.01
C ASP A 66 -2.81 2.44 -28.71
N VAL A 67 -2.21 1.97 -27.63
CA VAL A 67 -2.32 2.64 -26.33
C VAL A 67 -1.16 3.60 -26.17
N SER A 68 -1.47 4.89 -26.13
CA SER A 68 -0.44 5.92 -25.92
C SER A 68 0.15 5.82 -24.51
N MET A 69 1.47 6.01 -24.38
CA MET A 69 2.13 6.04 -23.07
C MET A 69 1.63 7.16 -22.16
N ASN A 70 1.21 8.27 -22.76
CA ASN A 70 0.63 9.38 -22.00
C ASN A 70 -0.71 8.98 -21.38
N SER A 71 -1.54 8.23 -22.10
CA SER A 71 -2.83 7.73 -21.58
C SER A 71 -2.64 6.83 -20.36
N ILE A 72 -1.68 5.92 -20.37
CA ILE A 72 -1.38 5.05 -19.21
C ILE A 72 -0.81 5.88 -18.06
N LYS A 73 0.14 6.78 -18.35
CA LYS A 73 0.76 7.64 -17.34
C LYS A 73 -0.27 8.50 -16.60
N ASP A 74 -1.23 9.07 -17.34
CA ASP A 74 -2.23 9.97 -16.78
C ASP A 74 -3.30 9.24 -15.96
N GLU A 75 -3.49 7.93 -16.16
CA GLU A 75 -4.42 7.12 -15.37
C GLU A 75 -3.79 6.45 -14.14
N ILE A 76 -2.47 6.27 -14.08
CA ILE A 76 -1.81 5.64 -12.93
C ILE A 76 -1.59 6.65 -11.80
N GLU A 77 -1.99 6.25 -10.59
CA GLU A 77 -1.58 6.89 -9.34
C GLU A 77 -0.75 5.92 -8.52
N VAL A 78 0.40 6.39 -8.04
CA VAL A 78 1.26 5.66 -7.12
C VAL A 78 1.27 6.39 -5.79
N GLN A 79 1.11 5.61 -4.72
CA GLN A 79 0.98 6.13 -3.37
C GLN A 79 2.01 5.46 -2.46
N VAL A 80 2.64 6.26 -1.61
CA VAL A 80 3.49 5.73 -0.54
C VAL A 80 2.60 5.36 0.63
N VAL A 81 2.64 4.09 1.04
CA VAL A 81 2.01 3.65 2.28
C VAL A 81 2.99 3.95 3.40
N GLU A 82 2.75 5.07 4.08
CA GLU A 82 3.59 5.47 5.19
C GLU A 82 3.48 4.46 6.34
N LYS A 83 4.64 4.16 6.92
CA LYS A 83 4.71 3.12 7.94
C LYS A 83 4.14 3.58 9.25
N ARG A 84 3.52 2.62 9.92
CA ARG A 84 3.23 2.72 11.33
C ARG A 84 4.51 3.01 12.13
N PRO A 85 4.48 3.92 13.12
CA PRO A 85 5.60 4.18 14.02
C PRO A 85 6.17 2.94 14.73
N ASP A 86 5.34 1.92 14.96
CA ASP A 86 5.71 0.67 15.64
C ASP A 86 6.09 -0.47 14.68
N SER A 87 6.15 -0.20 13.37
CA SER A 87 6.49 -1.21 12.35
C SER A 87 7.93 -1.67 12.48
N LYS A 88 8.13 -2.99 12.53
CA LYS A 88 9.46 -3.62 12.51
C LYS A 88 10.09 -3.65 11.11
N SER A 89 9.28 -3.54 10.05
CA SER A 89 9.77 -3.61 8.67
C SER A 89 10.33 -2.27 8.19
N LYS A 90 11.57 -2.29 7.71
CA LYS A 90 12.25 -1.15 7.08
C LYS A 90 12.01 -1.01 5.58
N GLU A 91 11.21 -1.89 4.97
CA GLU A 91 10.83 -1.81 3.55
C GLU A 91 9.63 -0.90 3.31
N GLU A 92 9.82 0.16 2.53
CA GLU A 92 8.73 1.06 2.12
C GLU A 92 7.74 0.29 1.25
N LYS A 93 6.44 0.50 1.50
CA LYS A 93 5.37 -0.15 0.74
C LYS A 93 4.75 0.86 -0.20
N LEU A 94 4.59 0.48 -1.46
CA LEU A 94 3.93 1.29 -2.47
C LEU A 94 2.57 0.67 -2.78
N GLU A 95 1.59 1.53 -3.06
CA GLU A 95 0.32 1.13 -3.64
C GLU A 95 0.16 1.76 -5.01
N ILE A 96 -0.41 1.00 -5.95
CA ILE A 96 -0.70 1.45 -7.30
C ILE A 96 -2.18 1.25 -7.59
N LYS A 97 -2.79 2.24 -8.25
CA LYS A 97 -4.15 2.16 -8.75
C LYS A 97 -4.27 2.90 -10.07
N PHE A 98 -5.25 2.50 -10.88
CA PHE A 98 -5.75 3.34 -11.96
C PHE A 98 -6.86 4.25 -11.42
N LYS A 99 -6.90 5.52 -11.83
CA LYS A 99 -7.86 6.52 -11.32
C LYS A 99 -9.32 6.08 -11.39
N LYS A 100 -9.68 5.32 -12.41
CA LYS A 100 -11.05 4.82 -12.64
C LYS A 100 -11.30 3.42 -12.07
N SER A 101 -10.24 2.71 -11.66
CA SER A 101 -10.38 1.39 -11.05
C SER A 101 -10.62 1.51 -9.55
N LEU A 102 -11.46 0.62 -9.02
CA LEU A 102 -11.63 0.43 -7.58
C LEU A 102 -10.51 -0.44 -6.98
N LYS A 103 -9.72 -1.12 -7.82
CA LYS A 103 -8.68 -2.05 -7.40
C LYS A 103 -7.39 -1.29 -7.09
N ILE A 104 -6.95 -1.40 -5.84
CA ILE A 104 -5.67 -0.89 -5.35
C ILE A 104 -4.78 -2.10 -5.09
N LEU A 105 -3.58 -2.10 -5.67
CA LEU A 105 -2.61 -3.17 -5.48
C LEU A 105 -1.46 -2.69 -4.61
N LYS A 106 -1.11 -3.50 -3.60
CA LYS A 106 0.14 -3.36 -2.85
C LYS A 106 1.26 -3.91 -3.71
N VAL A 107 2.31 -3.13 -3.86
CA VAL A 107 3.40 -3.42 -4.79
C VAL A 107 4.62 -3.91 -4.04
N ILE A 108 5.09 -5.09 -4.41
CA ILE A 108 6.46 -5.52 -4.18
C ILE A 108 7.29 -5.07 -5.39
N GLU A 109 8.49 -4.56 -5.15
CA GLU A 109 9.36 -4.12 -6.26
C GLU A 109 9.62 -5.27 -7.24
N ASP A 110 9.64 -4.94 -8.54
CA ASP A 110 9.74 -5.89 -9.66
C ASP A 110 8.58 -6.90 -9.82
N GLU A 111 7.53 -6.81 -9.00
CA GLU A 111 6.32 -7.61 -9.18
C GLU A 111 5.53 -7.14 -10.41
N LYS A 112 5.19 -8.10 -11.28
CA LYS A 112 4.51 -7.85 -12.56
C LYS A 112 3.00 -7.95 -12.42
N PHE A 113 2.30 -6.89 -12.82
CA PHE A 113 0.84 -6.80 -12.82
C PHE A 113 0.30 -6.75 -14.24
N PHE A 114 -0.66 -7.62 -14.54
CA PHE A 114 -1.36 -7.64 -15.82
C PHE A 114 -2.40 -6.52 -15.86
N VAL A 115 -2.49 -5.83 -16.99
CA VAL A 115 -3.42 -4.72 -17.21
C VAL A 115 -4.34 -5.03 -18.39
N ALA A 116 -5.64 -5.03 -18.12
CA ALA A 116 -6.68 -5.06 -19.13
C ALA A 116 -7.07 -3.64 -19.53
N VAL A 117 -7.45 -3.49 -20.81
CA VAL A 117 -8.02 -2.25 -21.34
C VAL A 117 -9.47 -2.53 -21.68
N ASP A 118 -10.37 -1.75 -21.09
CA ASP A 118 -11.80 -1.86 -21.39
C ASP A 118 -12.12 -1.32 -22.80
N LYS A 119 -13.37 -1.52 -23.25
CA LYS A 119 -13.81 -1.01 -24.56
C LYS A 119 -13.86 0.53 -24.64
N ASN A 120 -13.83 1.21 -23.50
CA ASN A 120 -13.86 2.66 -23.37
C ASN A 120 -12.44 3.26 -23.25
N GLY A 121 -11.39 2.43 -23.31
CA GLY A 121 -10.00 2.84 -23.18
C GLY A 121 -9.52 3.08 -21.74
N SER A 122 -10.28 2.64 -20.73
CA SER A 122 -9.86 2.69 -19.32
C SER A 122 -9.00 1.48 -18.96
N PHE A 123 -8.09 1.67 -18.00
CA PHE A 123 -7.19 0.62 -17.54
C PHE A 123 -7.64 -0.01 -16.22
N GLU A 124 -7.49 -1.33 -16.11
CA GLU A 124 -7.76 -2.08 -14.89
C GLU A 124 -6.77 -3.22 -14.70
N PHE A 125 -6.45 -3.54 -13.44
CA PHE A 125 -5.61 -4.70 -13.11
C PHE A 125 -6.36 -6.02 -13.28
N SER A 126 -5.82 -6.86 -14.15
CA SER A 126 -6.37 -8.17 -14.49
C SER A 126 -5.68 -9.28 -13.69
N ASP A 127 -6.44 -10.28 -13.28
CA ASP A 127 -5.89 -11.53 -12.71
C ASP A 127 -5.55 -12.54 -13.82
N ILE A 128 -6.00 -12.27 -15.05
CA ILE A 128 -5.72 -13.06 -16.25
C ILE A 128 -4.55 -12.41 -17.01
N LYS A 129 -3.66 -13.23 -17.58
CA LYS A 129 -2.53 -12.77 -18.40
C LYS A 129 -3.04 -11.88 -19.56
N THR A 130 -2.49 -10.67 -19.64
CA THR A 130 -2.74 -9.71 -20.73
C THR A 130 -1.44 -9.34 -21.44
N PRO A 131 -1.50 -8.82 -22.68
CA PRO A 131 -0.32 -8.32 -23.39
C PRO A 131 0.36 -7.14 -22.70
N LEU A 132 -0.39 -6.33 -21.94
CA LEU A 132 0.13 -5.19 -21.19
C LEU A 132 0.48 -5.60 -19.76
N VAL A 133 1.72 -5.32 -19.36
CA VAL A 133 2.26 -5.59 -18.02
C VAL A 133 2.85 -4.31 -17.44
N VAL A 134 2.59 -4.07 -16.16
CA VAL A 134 3.15 -2.95 -15.40
C VAL A 134 3.87 -3.48 -14.16
N PHE A 135 5.03 -2.92 -13.85
CA PHE A 135 5.72 -3.13 -12.56
C PHE A 135 6.43 -1.85 -12.13
N LEU A 136 6.71 -1.74 -10.83
CA LEU A 136 7.32 -0.56 -10.24
C LEU A 136 8.76 -0.82 -9.82
N LYS A 137 9.58 0.23 -9.94
CA LYS A 137 10.92 0.33 -9.35
C LYS A 137 11.03 1.60 -8.53
N ALA A 138 11.48 1.48 -7.29
CA ALA A 138 11.72 2.65 -6.46
C ALA A 138 12.98 3.38 -6.97
N ILE A 139 12.88 4.70 -7.19
CA ILE A 139 14.08 5.51 -7.46
C ILE A 139 14.53 6.15 -6.14
N ASP A 140 13.59 6.81 -5.47
CA ASP A 140 13.75 7.40 -4.15
C ASP A 140 12.39 7.43 -3.43
N LYS A 141 12.34 8.02 -2.22
CA LYS A 141 11.15 8.07 -1.37
C LYS A 141 9.92 8.72 -2.00
N LYS A 142 10.10 9.55 -3.03
CA LYS A 142 9.02 10.34 -3.65
C LYS A 142 8.87 10.04 -5.14
N ASN A 143 9.82 9.35 -5.76
CA ASN A 143 9.82 9.09 -7.19
C ASN A 143 9.86 7.59 -7.47
N VAL A 144 8.89 7.13 -8.27
CA VAL A 144 8.74 5.73 -8.64
C VAL A 144 8.75 5.62 -10.15
N LYS A 145 9.58 4.71 -10.66
CA LYS A 145 9.61 4.35 -12.07
C LYS A 145 8.53 3.30 -12.34
N VAL A 146 7.58 3.64 -13.18
CA VAL A 146 6.59 2.71 -13.73
C VAL A 146 7.16 2.15 -15.02
N VAL A 147 7.38 0.84 -15.06
CA VAL A 147 7.82 0.15 -16.27
C VAL A 147 6.60 -0.51 -16.90
N VAL A 148 6.44 -0.28 -18.21
CA VAL A 148 5.37 -0.83 -19.01
C VAL A 148 5.99 -1.74 -20.06
N GLU A 149 5.67 -3.03 -19.98
CA GLU A 149 6.05 -4.03 -20.95
C GLU A 149 4.83 -4.42 -21.77
N THR A 150 5.00 -4.45 -23.10
CA THR A 150 4.03 -5.08 -23.98
C THR A 150 4.62 -6.39 -24.50
N ASP A 151 4.07 -7.50 -24.02
CA ASP A 151 4.34 -8.83 -24.56
C ASP A 151 3.40 -9.07 -25.75
N LEU A 152 3.90 -8.80 -26.96
CA LEU A 152 3.19 -9.01 -28.22
C LEU A 152 3.46 -10.42 -28.80
N ALA A 153 4.16 -11.29 -28.06
CA ALA A 153 4.68 -12.56 -28.59
C ALA A 153 3.60 -13.50 -29.15
N ASP A 154 2.35 -13.41 -28.65
CA ASP A 154 1.26 -14.27 -29.13
C ASP A 154 0.53 -13.74 -30.38
N PHE A 155 0.83 -12.53 -30.88
CA PHE A 155 0.03 -11.90 -31.93
C PHE A 155 0.78 -11.47 -33.20
N MET A 156 2.09 -11.26 -33.17
CA MET A 156 2.87 -10.89 -34.36
C MET A 156 4.19 -11.65 -34.41
N LYS A 157 4.52 -12.21 -35.57
CA LYS A 157 5.73 -13.04 -35.83
C LYS A 157 7.08 -12.32 -35.61
N ASP A 158 7.07 -11.03 -35.31
CA ASP A 158 8.26 -10.27 -34.94
C ASP A 158 8.25 -9.98 -33.44
N SER A 159 9.00 -10.81 -32.72
CA SER A 159 9.28 -10.67 -31.29
C SER A 159 10.15 -9.43 -31.06
N GLN A 160 9.51 -8.31 -30.76
CA GLN A 160 10.16 -7.19 -30.10
C GLN A 160 9.35 -6.84 -28.86
N ASN A 161 9.85 -7.27 -27.69
CA ASN A 161 9.38 -6.73 -26.41
C ASN A 161 9.66 -5.23 -26.42
N LYS A 162 8.61 -4.41 -26.49
CA LYS A 162 8.72 -2.97 -26.29
C LYS A 162 8.59 -2.70 -24.80
N THR A 163 9.71 -2.33 -24.19
CA THR A 163 9.74 -1.86 -22.80
C THR A 163 9.80 -0.35 -22.80
N ASN A 164 8.78 0.28 -22.25
CA ASN A 164 8.73 1.72 -22.01
C ASN A 164 8.72 1.99 -20.51
N PHE A 165 9.05 3.22 -20.12
CA PHE A 165 8.93 3.62 -18.72
C PHE A 165 8.65 5.11 -18.60
N PHE A 166 8.06 5.48 -17.47
CA PHE A 166 7.94 6.86 -17.04
C PHE A 166 8.10 6.94 -15.52
N VAL A 167 8.41 8.14 -15.03
CA VAL A 167 8.55 8.39 -13.60
C VAL A 167 7.32 9.13 -13.11
N LEU A 168 6.73 8.63 -12.02
CA LEU A 168 5.66 9.30 -11.29
C LEU A 168 6.18 9.73 -9.92
N LYS A 169 5.67 10.87 -9.47
CA LYS A 169 5.85 11.29 -8.09
C LYS A 169 4.80 10.57 -7.24
N ALA A 170 5.26 9.76 -6.30
CA ALA A 170 4.39 9.09 -5.36
C ALA A 170 3.81 10.13 -4.38
N THR A 171 2.52 10.03 -4.14
CA THR A 171 1.82 10.88 -3.17
C THR A 171 1.70 10.17 -1.84
N ASP A 172 1.78 10.91 -0.74
CA ASP A 172 1.48 10.37 0.59
C ASP A 172 -0.02 10.05 0.65
N PHE A 173 -0.38 8.79 0.92
CA PHE A 173 -1.78 8.44 1.10
C PHE A 173 -2.25 8.85 2.49
N VAL A 174 -3.18 9.80 2.56
CA VAL A 174 -3.90 10.14 3.77
C VAL A 174 -5.37 9.81 3.54
N ASN A 175 -5.86 8.80 4.23
CA ASN A 175 -7.29 8.51 4.21
C ASN A 175 -8.01 9.48 5.15
N THR A 176 -8.93 10.25 4.58
CA THR A 176 -9.87 11.10 5.33
C THR A 176 -11.30 10.58 5.22
N LYS A 177 -11.53 9.64 4.30
CA LYS A 177 -12.81 8.94 4.17
C LYS A 177 -12.82 7.85 5.25
N ASP A 178 -13.99 7.58 5.83
CA ASP A 178 -14.20 6.56 6.87
C ASP A 178 -13.80 6.93 8.31
N ILE A 179 -13.44 8.18 8.59
CA ILE A 179 -13.24 8.63 9.98
C ILE A 179 -14.53 8.49 10.79
N ASP A 180 -15.66 8.95 10.22
CA ASP A 180 -16.94 9.00 10.92
C ASP A 180 -17.60 7.63 11.14
N THR A 181 -17.17 6.61 10.38
CA THR A 181 -17.70 5.24 10.45
C THR A 181 -16.94 4.36 11.44
N ARG A 182 -15.86 4.88 12.03
CA ARG A 182 -14.93 4.14 12.87
C ARG A 182 -14.83 4.74 14.26
N ASP A 183 -15.34 4.02 15.26
CA ASP A 183 -15.41 4.52 16.64
C ASP A 183 -14.04 4.93 17.21
N ASP A 184 -12.98 4.17 16.89
CA ASP A 184 -11.63 4.47 17.33
C ASP A 184 -11.14 5.83 16.81
N LEU A 185 -11.27 6.08 15.50
CA LEU A 185 -10.87 7.32 14.87
C LEU A 185 -11.81 8.49 15.22
N LYS A 186 -13.12 8.22 15.31
CA LYS A 186 -14.14 9.22 15.67
C LYS A 186 -13.92 9.77 17.07
N LEU A 187 -13.63 8.90 18.05
CA LEU A 187 -13.30 9.33 19.41
C LEU A 187 -12.07 10.23 19.43
N LEU A 188 -11.03 9.85 18.68
CA LEU A 188 -9.80 10.65 18.57
C LEU A 188 -10.06 12.00 17.88
N ALA A 189 -10.83 12.02 16.79
CA ALA A 189 -11.19 13.23 16.06
C ALA A 189 -12.07 14.18 16.88
N SER A 190 -12.89 13.65 17.78
CA SER A 190 -13.75 14.43 18.69
C SER A 190 -13.05 14.95 19.96
N SER A 191 -11.76 14.62 20.13
CA SER A 191 -11.02 14.96 21.33
C SER A 191 -10.75 16.46 21.45
N LYS A 192 -10.62 16.94 22.69
CA LYS A 192 -10.38 18.34 23.00
C LYS A 192 -8.94 18.52 23.45
N TRP A 193 -8.21 19.38 22.74
CA TRP A 193 -6.84 19.70 23.09
C TRP A 193 -6.77 21.00 23.91
N PHE A 194 -6.13 20.95 25.08
CA PHE A 194 -6.04 22.09 26.02
C PHE A 194 -4.64 22.70 26.11
N SER A 195 -3.77 22.42 25.13
CA SER A 195 -2.35 22.79 25.15
C SER A 195 -1.60 22.34 26.42
N LYS A 196 -0.34 22.78 26.54
CA LYS A 196 0.47 22.59 27.74
C LYS A 196 -0.09 23.41 28.90
N ASP A 197 0.01 22.85 30.10
CA ASP A 197 -0.27 23.61 31.32
C ASP A 197 0.93 24.51 31.68
N GLU A 198 0.94 25.72 31.13
CA GLU A 198 1.98 26.70 31.36
C GLU A 198 2.10 27.13 32.84
N LEU A 199 1.02 26.99 33.64
CA LEU A 199 1.08 27.30 35.07
C LEU A 199 1.99 26.32 35.83
N GLN A 200 2.15 25.07 35.37
CA GLN A 200 3.11 24.13 35.97
C GLN A 200 4.56 24.65 35.94
N LYS A 201 4.93 25.47 34.94
CA LYS A 201 6.27 26.09 34.89
C LYS A 201 6.49 27.03 36.08
N ILE A 202 5.45 27.75 36.50
CA ILE A 202 5.51 28.77 37.55
C ILE A 202 5.57 28.12 38.94
N TYR A 203 4.75 27.09 39.17
CA TYR A 203 4.61 26.49 40.50
C TYR A 203 5.71 25.48 40.86
N LYS A 204 6.71 25.24 39.98
CA LYS A 204 7.80 24.27 40.16
C LYS A 204 7.35 23.09 41.02
N THR A 205 6.47 22.24 40.48
CA THR A 205 6.13 20.99 41.18
C THR A 205 7.42 20.32 41.61
N LYS A 206 7.51 19.88 42.88
CA LYS A 206 8.71 19.36 43.57
C LYS A 206 9.53 18.32 42.78
N ASN A 207 9.02 17.80 41.68
CA ASN A 207 9.59 16.74 40.86
C ASN A 207 10.11 17.19 39.49
N GLY A 208 10.14 18.49 39.17
CA GLY A 208 10.71 18.99 37.91
C GLY A 208 10.02 18.48 36.63
N LEU A 209 8.72 18.13 36.73
CA LEU A 209 7.95 17.61 35.61
C LEU A 209 7.77 18.70 34.54
N GLU A 210 8.24 18.41 33.33
CA GLU A 210 8.01 19.28 32.17
C GLU A 210 6.52 19.38 31.85
N PRO A 211 6.03 20.55 31.42
CA PRO A 211 4.63 20.72 31.01
C PRO A 211 4.29 19.81 29.84
N LYS A 212 3.23 19.01 30.03
CA LYS A 212 2.73 18.06 29.04
C LYS A 212 1.51 18.60 28.32
N GLU A 213 1.32 18.17 27.09
CA GLU A 213 0.07 18.39 26.35
C GLU A 213 -1.08 17.67 27.04
N ARG A 214 -2.26 18.29 27.05
CA ARG A 214 -3.48 17.69 27.62
C ARG A 214 -4.50 17.48 26.54
N LEU A 215 -4.80 16.21 26.29
CA LEU A 215 -5.83 15.78 25.36
C LEU A 215 -6.97 15.12 26.15
N GLU A 216 -8.17 15.68 26.07
CA GLU A 216 -9.38 15.07 26.64
C GLU A 216 -10.05 14.22 25.57
N ILE A 217 -10.06 12.91 25.81
CA ILE A 217 -10.73 11.92 24.96
C ILE A 217 -11.80 11.27 25.82
N ASP A 218 -13.07 11.38 25.42
CA ASP A 218 -14.21 10.82 26.16
C ASP A 218 -14.21 11.18 27.67
N GLY A 219 -14.00 12.47 27.97
CA GLY A 219 -13.95 12.98 29.35
C GLY A 219 -12.70 12.64 30.15
N LYS A 220 -11.75 11.86 29.59
CA LYS A 220 -10.48 11.49 30.26
C LYS A 220 -9.32 12.32 29.73
N ILE A 221 -8.54 12.90 30.64
CA ILE A 221 -7.34 13.68 30.29
C ILE A 221 -6.13 12.75 30.15
N VAL A 222 -5.57 12.70 28.95
CA VAL A 222 -4.30 12.04 28.64
C VAL A 222 -3.20 13.10 28.55
N HIS A 223 -2.12 12.89 29.31
CA HIS A 223 -0.96 13.77 29.31
C HIS A 223 0.11 13.26 28.35
N LEU A 224 0.51 14.07 27.38
CA LEU A 224 1.31 13.64 26.24
C LEU A 224 2.56 14.51 26.09
N ASN A 225 3.68 13.89 25.72
CA ASN A 225 4.85 14.56 25.19
C ASN A 225 4.75 14.63 23.65
N SER A 226 5.58 15.47 23.03
CA SER A 226 5.82 15.36 21.59
C SER A 226 6.31 13.95 21.25
N ASP A 227 5.86 13.40 20.12
CA ASP A 227 6.16 12.05 19.65
C ASP A 227 5.61 10.88 20.48
N ASP A 228 4.85 11.13 21.56
CA ASP A 228 4.15 10.06 22.28
C ASP A 228 3.17 9.32 21.34
N VAL A 229 3.07 8.01 21.55
CA VAL A 229 2.15 7.13 20.83
C VAL A 229 1.01 6.71 21.75
N LEU A 230 -0.20 6.69 21.20
CA LEU A 230 -1.40 6.15 21.83
C LEU A 230 -1.88 4.91 21.09
N ILE A 231 -2.52 4.01 21.80
CA ILE A 231 -3.18 2.83 21.25
C ILE A 231 -4.66 2.85 21.61
N TYR A 232 -5.51 2.40 20.68
CA TYR A 232 -6.93 2.16 20.96
C TYR A 232 -7.13 0.70 21.37
N LYS A 233 -7.44 0.50 22.65
CA LYS A 233 -7.59 -0.81 23.27
C LYS A 233 -8.73 -0.77 24.28
N ASP A 234 -9.55 -1.81 24.30
CA ASP A 234 -10.68 -1.94 25.23
C ASP A 234 -11.64 -0.73 25.20
N GLY A 235 -11.84 -0.15 24.01
CA GLY A 235 -12.74 1.00 23.81
C GLY A 235 -12.14 2.35 24.22
N ILE A 236 -10.87 2.40 24.64
CA ILE A 236 -10.23 3.63 25.11
C ILE A 236 -8.90 3.90 24.42
N TRP A 237 -8.58 5.18 24.26
CA TRP A 237 -7.25 5.64 23.88
C TRP A 237 -6.37 5.75 25.12
N GLN A 238 -5.23 5.05 25.10
CA GLN A 238 -4.29 5.03 26.21
C GLN A 238 -2.85 4.88 25.73
N LYS A 239 -1.88 5.19 26.61
CA LYS A 239 -0.47 4.92 26.31
C LYS A 239 -0.22 3.42 26.35
N PRO A 240 0.57 2.85 25.42
CA PRO A 240 0.93 1.44 25.46
C PRO A 240 1.74 1.14 26.73
N ILE A 241 1.58 -0.06 27.26
CA ILE A 241 2.42 -0.56 28.35
C ILE A 241 3.76 -1.04 27.73
N SER A 242 4.85 -0.95 28.49
CA SER A 242 6.16 -1.43 28.03
C SER A 242 6.08 -2.87 27.51
N LEU A 243 6.66 -3.12 26.34
CA LEU A 243 6.68 -4.42 25.63
C LEU A 243 5.32 -4.91 25.10
N GLU A 244 4.28 -4.08 25.13
CA GLU A 244 2.99 -4.42 24.55
C GLU A 244 3.10 -4.56 23.01
N ASN A 245 2.52 -5.62 22.46
CA ASN A 245 2.43 -5.77 21.01
C ASN A 245 1.35 -4.83 20.46
N THR A 246 1.78 -3.71 19.88
CA THR A 246 0.87 -2.67 19.39
C THR A 246 0.32 -2.92 17.98
N GLN A 247 0.83 -3.93 17.27
CA GLN A 247 0.47 -4.21 15.87
C GLN A 247 -1.02 -4.52 15.67
N SER A 248 -1.66 -5.13 16.66
CA SER A 248 -3.09 -5.47 16.64
C SER A 248 -4.03 -4.31 16.96
N TYR A 249 -3.51 -3.14 17.30
CA TYR A 249 -4.29 -1.96 17.67
C TYR A 249 -4.16 -0.86 16.62
N THR A 250 -5.17 0.00 16.56
CA THR A 250 -5.05 1.32 15.93
C THR A 250 -4.16 2.16 16.83
N ILE A 251 -3.23 2.90 16.23
CA ILE A 251 -2.26 3.71 16.94
C ILE A 251 -2.36 5.16 16.49
N ALA A 252 -2.00 6.10 17.35
CA ALA A 252 -1.94 7.52 17.02
C ALA A 252 -0.64 8.13 17.53
N LYS A 253 -0.07 9.05 16.77
CA LYS A 253 1.14 9.80 17.10
C LYS A 253 0.85 11.30 16.99
N ILE A 254 1.37 12.05 17.95
CA ILE A 254 1.38 13.51 17.89
C ILE A 254 2.58 13.96 17.07
N LYS A 255 2.35 14.75 16.01
CA LYS A 255 3.41 15.13 15.06
C LYS A 255 3.81 16.58 15.14
N SER A 256 2.84 17.49 15.16
CA SER A 256 3.11 18.93 15.07
C SER A 256 2.16 19.72 15.95
N ILE A 257 2.72 20.70 16.64
CA ILE A 257 2.02 21.57 17.58
C ILE A 257 2.33 23.00 17.15
N ASP A 258 1.38 23.67 16.51
CA ASP A 258 1.34 25.13 16.53
C ASP A 258 0.54 25.56 17.76
N SER A 259 0.78 26.75 18.28
CA SER A 259 0.01 27.40 19.35
C SER A 259 -1.53 27.32 19.20
N LYS A 260 -2.03 27.04 18.00
CA LYS A 260 -3.46 26.99 17.67
C LYS A 260 -3.98 25.62 17.27
N ILE A 261 -3.14 24.73 16.75
CA ILE A 261 -3.58 23.44 16.18
C ILE A 261 -2.62 22.32 16.60
N LEU A 262 -3.19 21.21 17.05
CA LEU A 262 -2.51 19.94 17.27
C LEU A 262 -2.80 18.99 16.10
N GLU A 263 -1.74 18.59 15.39
CA GLU A 263 -1.83 17.56 14.34
C GLU A 263 -1.61 16.17 14.95
N ILE A 264 -2.58 15.29 14.74
CA ILE A 264 -2.53 13.89 15.13
C ILE A 264 -2.56 13.03 13.87
N GLU A 265 -1.61 12.10 13.79
CA GLU A 265 -1.61 11.07 12.76
C GLU A 265 -2.02 9.74 13.39
N ALA A 266 -2.93 9.00 12.77
CA ALA A 266 -3.34 7.68 13.22
C ALA A 266 -3.11 6.63 12.13
N TRP A 267 -2.85 5.41 12.55
CA TRP A 267 -2.74 4.26 11.68
C TRP A 267 -3.61 3.12 12.19
N ASP A 268 -4.34 2.48 11.29
CA ASP A 268 -5.09 1.28 11.64
C ASP A 268 -4.24 0.00 11.57
N LYS A 269 -4.88 -1.12 11.90
CA LYS A 269 -4.27 -2.45 11.87
C LYS A 269 -3.72 -2.83 10.49
N ASN A 270 -4.29 -2.27 9.42
CA ASN A 270 -3.89 -2.50 8.03
C ASN A 270 -2.83 -1.52 7.55
N SER A 271 -2.35 -0.62 8.43
CA SER A 271 -1.40 0.46 8.15
C SER A 271 -1.94 1.59 7.30
N ASN A 272 -3.26 1.75 7.18
CA ASN A 272 -3.83 2.94 6.55
C ASN A 272 -3.61 4.14 7.47
N LYS A 273 -3.08 5.23 6.93
CA LYS A 273 -2.81 6.48 7.66
C LYS A 273 -3.98 7.45 7.57
N TYR A 274 -4.28 8.10 8.69
CA TYR A 274 -5.30 9.14 8.85
C TYR A 274 -4.66 10.35 9.53
N VAL A 275 -5.08 11.56 9.19
CA VAL A 275 -4.54 12.79 9.78
C VAL A 275 -5.69 13.70 10.22
N PHE A 276 -5.55 14.25 11.43
CA PHE A 276 -6.55 15.13 12.05
C PHE A 276 -5.86 16.38 12.58
N ALA A 277 -6.60 17.49 12.54
CA ALA A 277 -6.18 18.77 13.08
C ALA A 277 -7.16 19.18 14.19
N LEU A 278 -6.69 19.21 15.43
CA LEU A 278 -7.50 19.60 16.58
C LEU A 278 -7.18 21.05 16.96
N PRO A 279 -8.17 21.96 16.91
CA PRO A 279 -7.96 23.33 17.39
C PRO A 279 -7.77 23.34 18.91
N CYS A 280 -6.92 24.25 19.39
CA CYS A 280 -6.76 24.46 20.83
C CYS A 280 -8.08 24.97 21.41
N VAL A 281 -8.56 24.28 22.45
CA VAL A 281 -9.66 24.75 23.29
C VAL A 281 -9.10 25.86 24.17
N VAL A 282 -9.09 27.08 23.63
CA VAL A 282 -8.90 28.28 24.43
C VAL A 282 -10.15 28.39 25.31
N LYS A 283 -10.01 28.05 26.60
CA LYS A 283 -11.03 28.47 27.57
C LYS A 283 -11.12 29.98 27.42
N GLN A 284 -12.26 30.48 26.93
CA GLN A 284 -12.61 31.89 27.08
C GLN A 284 -12.26 32.25 28.52
N GLY A 285 -11.31 33.17 28.70
CA GLY A 285 -10.86 33.55 30.02
C GLY A 285 -12.09 33.78 30.87
N PHE A 286 -12.17 33.10 32.01
CA PHE A 286 -13.20 33.41 32.99
C PHE A 286 -13.08 34.92 33.24
N SER A 287 -14.00 35.69 32.68
CA SER A 287 -14.20 37.08 33.04
C SER A 287 -14.79 37.02 34.43
N ILE A 288 -13.92 36.82 35.43
CA ILE A 288 -14.27 37.08 36.81
C ILE A 288 -14.35 38.60 36.86
N ARG A 289 -15.58 39.12 36.80
CA ARG A 289 -15.88 40.50 37.16
C ARG A 289 -15.38 40.70 38.59
N ALA A 290 -14.24 41.37 38.74
CA ALA A 290 -13.55 41.60 40.01
C ALA A 290 -14.48 42.25 41.05
N ASP A 291 -15.49 42.96 40.57
CA ASP A 291 -16.60 43.59 41.26
C ASP A 291 -17.45 42.61 42.11
N GLN A 292 -17.50 41.30 41.80
CA GLN A 292 -18.20 40.30 42.62
C GLN A 292 -17.34 39.67 43.73
N PHE A 293 -16.01 39.66 43.59
CA PHE A 293 -15.11 39.03 44.57
C PHE A 293 -14.82 39.94 45.77
N VAL A 294 -14.73 41.26 45.54
CA VAL A 294 -14.45 42.23 46.60
C VAL A 294 -15.63 42.41 47.56
N THR A 295 -16.87 42.20 47.09
CA THR A 295 -18.07 42.27 47.93
C THR A 295 -18.22 41.06 48.85
N ALA A 296 -17.71 39.88 48.46
CA ALA A 296 -17.79 38.67 49.28
C ALA A 296 -16.71 38.59 50.37
N ILE A 297 -15.59 39.31 50.22
CA ILE A 297 -14.44 39.23 51.14
C ILE A 297 -14.57 40.20 52.35
N ARG A 298 -15.48 41.17 52.32
CA ARG A 298 -15.70 42.08 53.46
C ARG A 298 -17.04 41.84 54.18
N LYS A 299 -17.06 40.88 55.11
CA LYS A 299 -17.71 40.99 56.44
C LYS A 299 -17.60 39.67 57.22
N ARG A 300 -16.44 39.47 57.84
CA ARG A 300 -16.36 38.90 59.19
C ARG A 300 -15.45 39.81 60.01
N THR A 301 -15.96 41.00 60.30
CA THR A 301 -15.43 41.78 61.42
C THR A 301 -16.23 41.35 62.64
N ILE A 302 -15.46 41.00 63.65
CA ILE A 302 -15.82 40.42 64.94
C ILE A 302 -16.80 41.36 65.68
N THR A 303 -17.85 40.77 66.26
CA THR A 303 -18.53 41.26 67.48
C THR A 303 -18.72 40.07 68.40
#